data_AF-A0A2T0SCC8-F1
#
_entry.id   AF-A0A2T0SCC8-F1
#
_cell.length_a   1.000
_cell.length_b   1.000
_cell.length_c   1.000
_cell.angle_alpha   90.00
_cell.angle_beta   90.00
_cell.angle_gamma   90.00
#
_symmetry.space_group_name_H-M   'P 1'
#
loop_
_entity.id
_entity.type
_entity.pdbx_description
1 polymer ?
#
loop_
_entity_poly.entity_id
_entity_poly.type
_entity_poly.pdbx_seq_one_letter_code
_entity_poly.pdbx_strand_id
1 'polypeptide(L)'
;MRIQNLLIVSLLALLSCQSETKPSPASYSVPASVEPYIQSFRSAAQQRNRAVSTDRLIVEFGDPQGEDVCGRCLLEAGQPPHIVLSTDAYCWEQASDNEKEGLVFHELGHCLLGRLHRNDHFANRAYVSLMNPDNMGVYATCRYPIGDDDCDKRPRRTYYLDELFDPATPKPSWAD
;
A
#
# COMPACT_ATOMS: atom_id res chain seq x y z
N MET A 1 51.30 -18.85 66.83
CA MET A 1 50.32 -19.51 65.95
C MET A 1 48.93 -19.06 66.35
N ARG A 2 48.30 -18.20 65.53
CA ARG A 2 46.95 -17.66 65.75
C ARG A 2 46.05 -18.10 64.59
N ILE A 3 44.83 -18.40 64.98
CA ILE A 3 43.74 -19.03 64.24
C ILE A 3 42.90 -17.97 63.50
N GLN A 4 42.38 -18.36 62.34
CA GLN A 4 41.19 -17.86 61.60
C GLN A 4 41.08 -16.38 61.20
N ASN A 5 40.87 -16.16 59.90
CA ASN A 5 39.51 -15.94 59.39
C ASN A 5 39.49 -16.09 57.86
N LEU A 6 38.75 -17.08 57.39
CA LEU A 6 38.29 -17.16 55.99
C LEU A 6 37.42 -15.92 55.72
N LEU A 7 37.89 -15.03 54.86
CA LEU A 7 37.03 -14.05 54.22
C LEU A 7 36.44 -14.70 52.97
N ILE A 8 35.23 -15.23 53.12
CA ILE A 8 34.35 -15.60 52.01
C ILE A 8 33.94 -14.28 51.34
N VAL A 9 34.63 -13.93 50.26
CA VAL A 9 34.17 -12.88 49.36
C VAL A 9 33.14 -13.51 48.42
N SER A 10 31.88 -13.42 48.84
CA SER A 10 30.72 -13.71 47.99
C SER A 10 30.70 -12.72 46.83
N LEU A 11 31.26 -13.13 45.69
CA LEU A 11 31.22 -12.40 44.42
C LEU A 11 29.79 -12.50 43.88
N LEU A 12 28.91 -11.64 44.40
CA LEU A 12 27.54 -11.45 43.92
C LEU A 12 27.56 -11.02 42.46
N ALA A 13 26.76 -11.74 41.68
CA ALA A 13 26.57 -11.60 40.25
C ALA A 13 26.24 -10.16 39.83
N LEU A 14 27.10 -9.57 39.02
CA LEU A 14 26.73 -8.50 38.09
C LEU A 14 26.67 -9.09 36.67
N LEU A 15 25.76 -10.03 36.47
CA LEU A 15 25.18 -10.26 35.15
C LEU A 15 24.19 -9.12 34.90
N SER A 16 24.73 -7.93 34.65
CA SER A 16 23.97 -6.86 34.00
C SER A 16 23.75 -7.34 32.58
N CYS A 17 22.59 -7.97 32.36
CA CYS A 17 22.06 -8.17 31.02
C CYS A 17 21.73 -6.77 30.51
N GLN A 18 22.68 -6.14 29.82
CA GLN A 18 22.35 -5.03 28.95
C GLN A 18 21.38 -5.61 27.94
N SER A 19 20.09 -5.29 28.10
CA SER A 19 19.14 -5.47 27.02
C SER A 19 19.73 -4.67 25.87
N GLU A 20 20.26 -5.35 24.86
CA GLU A 20 20.58 -4.68 23.62
C GLU A 20 19.24 -4.14 23.12
N THR A 21 19.00 -2.86 23.37
CA THR A 21 18.05 -2.07 22.61
C THR A 21 18.61 -2.01 21.21
N LYS A 22 18.40 -3.11 20.46
CA LYS A 22 18.46 -3.08 19.00
C LYS A 22 17.62 -1.88 18.59
N PRO A 23 18.14 -0.97 17.75
CA PRO A 23 17.27 0.01 17.12
C PRO A 23 16.17 -0.80 16.42
N SER A 24 14.91 -0.63 16.86
CA SER A 24 13.76 -1.14 16.12
C SER A 24 13.89 -0.59 14.70
N PRO A 25 13.78 -1.40 13.63
CA PRO A 25 13.82 -0.85 12.29
C PRO A 25 12.57 0.01 12.11
N ALA A 26 12.71 1.31 12.32
CA ALA A 26 11.69 2.27 11.92
C ALA A 26 11.58 2.18 10.39
N SER A 27 10.53 1.66 9.78
CA SER A 27 9.17 1.46 10.28
C SER A 27 8.32 0.78 9.18
N TYR A 28 8.64 -0.46 8.79
CA TYR A 28 7.77 -1.21 7.87
C TYR A 28 6.73 -1.99 8.67
N SER A 29 5.45 -1.74 8.40
CA SER A 29 4.34 -2.46 9.02
C SER A 29 3.19 -2.51 8.05
N VAL A 30 2.93 -3.68 7.47
CA VAL A 30 1.85 -3.88 6.49
C VAL A 30 1.09 -5.15 6.88
N PRO A 31 -0.26 -5.15 6.88
CA PRO A 31 -1.03 -6.34 7.17
C PRO A 31 -0.74 -7.43 6.13
N ALA A 32 -0.70 -8.69 6.55
CA ALA A 32 -0.39 -9.81 5.67
C ALA A 32 -1.37 -9.92 4.47
N SER A 33 -2.62 -9.47 4.62
CA SER A 33 -3.61 -9.41 3.55
C SER A 33 -3.34 -8.33 2.50
N VAL A 34 -2.51 -7.32 2.81
CA VAL A 34 -2.16 -6.22 1.92
C VAL A 34 -0.81 -6.44 1.23
N GLU A 35 0.09 -7.21 1.85
CA GLU A 35 1.45 -7.48 1.35
C GLU A 35 1.51 -7.95 -0.12
N PRO A 36 0.60 -8.83 -0.62
CA PRO A 36 0.61 -9.22 -2.04
C PRO A 36 0.47 -8.03 -3.00
N TYR A 37 -0.32 -7.02 -2.62
CA TYR A 37 -0.50 -5.82 -3.43
C TYR A 37 0.72 -4.89 -3.35
N ILE A 38 1.38 -4.78 -2.19
CA ILE A 38 2.66 -4.06 -2.08
C ILE A 38 3.72 -4.71 -2.99
N GLN A 39 3.79 -6.04 -3.01
CA GLN A 39 4.70 -6.76 -3.88
C GLN A 39 4.37 -6.57 -5.37
N SER A 40 3.07 -6.58 -5.72
CA SER A 40 2.61 -6.28 -7.08
C SER A 40 3.04 -4.87 -7.51
N PHE A 41 2.92 -3.87 -6.62
CA PHE A 41 3.33 -2.50 -6.88
C PHE A 41 4.84 -2.38 -7.12
N ARG A 42 5.66 -3.00 -6.27
CA ARG A 42 7.12 -3.07 -6.44
C ARG A 42 7.50 -3.67 -7.80
N SER A 43 6.85 -4.77 -8.16
CA SER A 43 7.06 -5.43 -9.46
C SER A 43 6.65 -4.53 -10.63
N ALA A 44 5.50 -3.86 -10.54
CA ALA A 44 5.01 -2.94 -11.57
C ALA A 44 5.92 -1.72 -11.76
N ALA A 45 6.47 -1.17 -10.67
CA ALA A 45 7.45 -0.09 -10.69
C ALA A 45 8.76 -0.55 -11.34
N GLN A 46 9.27 -1.72 -10.96
CA GLN A 46 10.49 -2.29 -11.52
C GLN A 46 10.37 -2.53 -13.03
N GLN A 47 9.25 -3.08 -13.50
CA GLN A 47 8.98 -3.29 -14.93
C GLN A 47 9.00 -1.98 -15.74
N ARG A 48 8.75 -0.85 -15.09
CA ARG A 48 8.75 0.49 -15.68
C ARG A 48 10.02 1.29 -15.36
N ASN A 49 11.06 0.62 -14.85
CA ASN A 49 12.33 1.23 -14.45
C ASN A 49 12.15 2.40 -13.47
N ARG A 50 11.15 2.33 -12.59
CA ARG A 50 10.93 3.31 -11.51
C ARG A 50 11.49 2.78 -10.20
N ALA A 51 12.33 3.58 -9.56
CA ALA A 51 12.78 3.32 -8.21
C ALA A 51 11.72 3.82 -7.22
N VAL A 52 11.13 2.92 -6.43
CA VAL A 52 10.22 3.27 -5.35
C VAL A 52 10.62 2.47 -4.11
N SER A 53 10.92 3.18 -3.01
CA SER A 53 11.19 2.53 -1.72
C SER A 53 9.90 2.35 -0.94
N THR A 54 9.70 1.15 -0.41
CA THR A 54 8.63 0.84 0.53
C THR A 54 9.16 0.54 1.93
N ASP A 55 10.46 0.75 2.21
CA ASP A 55 11.15 0.20 3.39
C ASP A 55 10.64 0.74 4.73
N ARG A 56 9.89 1.84 4.69
CA ARG A 56 9.29 2.50 5.85
C ARG A 56 7.78 2.65 5.73
N LEU A 57 7.16 1.91 4.81
CA LEU A 57 5.71 1.99 4.60
C LEU A 57 4.95 1.42 5.80
N ILE A 58 3.99 2.19 6.29
CA ILE A 58 3.00 1.74 7.26
C ILE A 58 1.66 1.66 6.54
N VAL A 59 0.99 0.52 6.67
CA VAL A 59 -0.40 0.35 6.28
C VAL A 59 -1.17 -0.20 7.49
N GLU A 60 -2.36 0.32 7.73
CA GLU A 60 -3.28 -0.24 8.71
C GLU A 60 -4.72 -0.23 8.19
N PHE A 61 -5.56 -1.05 8.83
CA PHE A 61 -6.99 -1.00 8.64
C PHE A 61 -7.61 -0.09 9.72
N GLY A 62 -8.52 0.79 9.32
CA GLY A 62 -9.14 1.76 10.23
C GLY A 62 -10.16 2.64 9.52
N ASP A 63 -10.49 3.78 10.12
CA ASP A 63 -11.34 4.80 9.52
C ASP A 63 -10.48 5.84 8.78
N PRO A 64 -10.53 5.89 7.42
CA PRO A 64 -9.76 6.85 6.63
C PRO A 64 -10.37 8.26 6.55
N GLN A 65 -11.36 8.58 7.41
CA GLN A 65 -12.08 9.86 7.58
C GLN A 65 -13.55 9.89 7.11
N GLY A 66 -14.33 8.89 7.50
CA GLY A 66 -15.79 8.86 7.39
C GLY A 66 -16.32 7.83 6.40
N GLU A 67 -17.66 7.72 6.37
CA GLU A 67 -18.38 6.89 5.41
C GLU A 67 -18.02 7.34 3.97
N ASP A 68 -17.86 6.37 3.06
CA ASP A 68 -17.51 6.53 1.63
C ASP A 68 -16.03 6.74 1.26
N VAL A 69 -15.10 6.83 2.22
CA VAL A 69 -13.65 6.84 1.93
C VAL A 69 -13.07 5.44 2.10
N CYS A 70 -12.52 4.85 1.04
CA CYS A 70 -11.95 3.50 1.10
C CYS A 70 -10.48 3.45 1.52
N GLY A 71 -9.75 4.54 1.33
CA GLY A 71 -8.34 4.63 1.63
C GLY A 71 -7.89 6.06 1.84
N ARG A 72 -6.82 6.23 2.60
CA ARG A 72 -6.16 7.52 2.75
C ARG A 72 -4.68 7.39 3.00
N CYS A 73 -3.91 8.07 2.18
CA CYS A 73 -2.52 8.37 2.43
C CYS A 73 -2.36 9.58 3.39
N LEU A 74 -1.52 9.40 4.41
CA LEU A 74 -1.08 10.39 5.38
C LEU A 74 0.42 10.62 5.21
N LEU A 75 0.78 11.84 4.79
CA LEU A 75 2.18 12.28 4.66
C LEU A 75 2.42 13.42 5.63
N GLU A 76 3.31 13.20 6.59
CA GLU A 76 3.78 14.22 7.53
C GLU A 76 5.29 14.34 7.46
N ALA A 77 5.81 15.56 7.62
CA ALA A 77 7.24 15.81 7.52
C ALA A 77 8.02 15.01 8.59
N GLY A 78 8.97 14.19 8.14
CA GLY A 78 9.79 13.36 9.02
C GLY A 78 9.11 12.06 9.48
N GLN A 79 7.84 11.84 9.14
CA GLN A 79 7.13 10.60 9.41
C GLN A 79 7.19 9.64 8.23
N PRO A 80 7.01 8.33 8.46
CA PRO A 80 6.91 7.36 7.39
C PRO A 80 5.61 7.55 6.59
N PRO A 81 5.57 7.20 5.30
CA PRO A 81 4.31 7.16 4.55
C PRO A 81 3.34 6.19 5.22
N HIS A 82 2.15 6.68 5.54
CA HIS A 82 1.14 5.92 6.28
C HIS A 82 -0.16 5.85 5.48
N ILE A 83 -0.67 4.65 5.23
CA ILE A 83 -1.94 4.41 4.55
C ILE A 83 -2.93 3.80 5.54
N VAL A 84 -4.12 4.39 5.63
CA VAL A 84 -5.26 3.81 6.35
C VAL A 84 -6.26 3.28 5.31
N LEU A 85 -6.64 2.01 5.40
CA LEU A 85 -7.62 1.37 4.54
C LEU A 85 -8.91 1.08 5.31
N SER A 86 -10.07 1.35 4.71
CA SER A 86 -11.36 0.98 5.31
C SER A 86 -11.57 -0.54 5.23
N THR A 87 -12.17 -1.10 6.28
CA THR A 87 -12.67 -2.49 6.30
C THR A 87 -14.08 -2.63 5.77
N ASP A 88 -14.71 -1.55 5.31
CA ASP A 88 -16.07 -1.61 4.76
C ASP A 88 -16.19 -2.66 3.67
N ALA A 89 -17.32 -3.35 3.64
CA ALA A 89 -17.53 -4.48 2.74
C ALA A 89 -17.32 -4.12 1.27
N TYR A 90 -17.71 -2.90 0.87
CA TYR A 90 -17.48 -2.37 -0.46
C TYR A 90 -15.99 -2.10 -0.75
N CYS A 91 -15.25 -1.57 0.23
CA CYS A 91 -13.86 -1.17 0.08
C CYS A 91 -12.89 -2.36 0.13
N TRP A 92 -13.16 -3.36 0.98
CA TRP A 92 -12.23 -4.46 1.22
C TRP A 92 -12.88 -5.84 1.22
N GLU A 93 -13.84 -6.14 2.09
CA GLU A 93 -14.22 -7.55 2.33
C GLU A 93 -14.80 -8.24 1.08
N GLN A 94 -15.63 -7.54 0.31
CA GLN A 94 -16.28 -8.05 -0.91
C GLN A 94 -15.64 -7.55 -2.20
N ALA A 95 -14.60 -6.72 -2.10
CA ALA A 95 -13.83 -6.24 -3.23
C ALA A 95 -13.01 -7.40 -3.84
N SER A 96 -13.00 -7.46 -5.17
CA SER A 96 -12.15 -8.37 -5.93
C SER A 96 -10.67 -8.02 -5.75
N ASP A 97 -9.78 -8.96 -6.07
CA ASP A 97 -8.34 -8.71 -5.99
C ASP A 97 -7.89 -7.54 -6.88
N ASN A 98 -8.54 -7.33 -8.03
CA ASN A 98 -8.25 -6.20 -8.90
C ASN A 98 -8.68 -4.86 -8.30
N GLU A 99 -9.82 -4.83 -7.58
CA GLU A 99 -10.28 -3.62 -6.89
C GLU A 99 -9.39 -3.30 -5.69
N LYS A 100 -9.00 -4.31 -4.91
CA LYS A 100 -8.03 -4.16 -3.80
C LYS A 100 -6.68 -3.68 -4.30
N GLU A 101 -6.18 -4.26 -5.39
CA GLU A 101 -4.95 -3.79 -6.02
C GLU A 101 -5.09 -2.33 -6.47
N GLY A 102 -6.19 -1.98 -7.12
CA GLY A 102 -6.46 -0.61 -7.57
C GLY A 102 -6.47 0.39 -6.42
N LEU A 103 -7.17 0.07 -5.33
CA LEU A 103 -7.21 0.88 -4.12
C LEU A 103 -5.82 1.05 -3.49
N VAL A 104 -5.10 -0.05 -3.27
CA VAL A 104 -3.75 0.01 -2.67
C VAL A 104 -2.80 0.81 -3.57
N PHE A 105 -2.87 0.64 -4.89
CA PHE A 105 -2.02 1.35 -5.83
C PHE A 105 -2.37 2.84 -5.93
N HIS A 106 -3.65 3.20 -5.79
CA HIS A 106 -4.10 4.58 -5.68
C HIS A 106 -3.45 5.26 -4.47
N GLU A 107 -3.54 4.64 -3.29
CA GLU A 107 -2.93 5.19 -2.07
C GLU A 107 -1.40 5.24 -2.13
N LEU A 108 -0.75 4.23 -2.70
CA LEU A 108 0.70 4.26 -2.96
C LEU A 108 1.07 5.33 -4.00
N GLY A 109 0.18 5.62 -4.95
CA GLY A 109 0.30 6.73 -5.88
C GLY A 109 0.38 8.08 -5.17
N HIS A 110 -0.48 8.30 -4.17
CA HIS A 110 -0.38 9.47 -3.29
C HIS A 110 0.91 9.45 -2.46
N CYS A 111 1.15 8.37 -1.72
CA CYS A 111 2.19 8.30 -0.70
C CYS A 111 3.62 8.25 -1.25
N LEU A 112 3.84 7.55 -2.35
CA LEU A 112 5.19 7.24 -2.85
C LEU A 112 5.50 7.91 -4.19
N LEU A 113 4.48 8.25 -4.98
CA LEU A 113 4.65 8.89 -6.29
C LEU A 113 4.24 10.37 -6.31
N GLY A 114 3.64 10.88 -5.22
CA GLY A 114 3.20 12.26 -5.12
C GLY A 114 2.09 12.62 -6.12
N ARG A 115 1.31 11.61 -6.55
CA ARG A 115 0.21 11.80 -7.50
C ARG A 115 -0.95 12.50 -6.79
N LEU A 116 -1.65 13.37 -7.52
CA LEU A 116 -2.90 13.98 -7.08
C LEU A 116 -4.09 13.34 -7.80
N HIS A 117 -5.29 13.53 -7.26
CA HIS A 117 -6.51 13.09 -7.93
C HIS A 117 -6.63 13.68 -9.34
N ARG A 118 -7.17 12.88 -10.28
CA ARG A 118 -7.52 13.31 -11.63
C ARG A 118 -8.89 12.77 -12.04
N ASN A 119 -9.79 13.69 -12.41
CA ASN A 119 -11.21 13.40 -12.60
C ASN A 119 -11.63 13.48 -14.08
N ASP A 120 -10.67 13.58 -14.98
CA ASP A 120 -10.91 13.61 -16.41
C ASP A 120 -11.30 12.23 -16.94
N HIS A 121 -12.03 12.25 -18.05
CA HIS A 121 -12.59 11.06 -18.68
C HIS A 121 -12.23 11.01 -20.16
N PHE A 122 -12.09 9.80 -20.67
CA PHE A 122 -12.06 9.52 -22.09
C PHE A 122 -13.44 9.68 -22.75
N ALA A 123 -13.50 9.58 -24.08
CA ALA A 123 -14.75 9.72 -24.85
C ALA A 123 -15.80 8.66 -24.44
N ASN A 124 -15.34 7.43 -24.15
CA ASN A 124 -16.18 6.35 -23.65
C ASN A 124 -16.57 6.48 -22.16
N ARG A 125 -16.25 7.61 -21.51
CA ARG A 125 -16.50 7.90 -20.09
C ARG A 125 -15.74 7.01 -19.10
N ALA A 126 -14.67 6.33 -19.52
CA ALA A 126 -13.72 5.75 -18.58
C ALA A 126 -12.83 6.84 -17.98
N TYR A 127 -12.43 6.69 -16.73
CA TYR A 127 -11.43 7.56 -16.11
C TYR A 127 -10.10 7.48 -16.87
N VAL A 128 -9.44 8.62 -17.04
CA VAL A 128 -8.12 8.64 -17.68
C VAL A 128 -7.05 8.15 -16.70
N SER A 129 -7.26 8.25 -15.38
CA SER A 129 -6.25 7.89 -14.37
C SER A 129 -6.75 6.87 -13.35
N LEU A 130 -5.81 6.08 -12.80
CA LEU A 130 -6.04 5.31 -11.58
C LEU A 130 -6.25 6.22 -10.36
N MET A 131 -5.73 7.45 -10.42
CA MET A 131 -5.89 8.48 -9.40
C MET A 131 -7.27 9.15 -9.45
N ASN A 132 -8.29 8.50 -9.99
CA ASN A 132 -9.65 9.02 -9.94
C ASN A 132 -10.21 8.85 -8.52
N PRO A 133 -11.01 9.80 -8.01
CA PRO A 133 -11.48 9.76 -6.62
C PRO A 133 -12.67 8.80 -6.40
N ASP A 134 -13.36 8.36 -7.45
CA ASP A 134 -14.72 7.82 -7.32
C ASP A 134 -14.86 6.34 -7.72
N ASN A 135 -13.81 5.70 -8.28
CA ASN A 135 -13.94 4.39 -8.89
C ASN A 135 -12.70 3.50 -8.74
N MET A 136 -12.75 2.60 -7.76
CA MET A 136 -11.75 1.54 -7.56
C MET A 136 -11.82 0.43 -8.62
N GLY A 137 -12.93 0.35 -9.37
CA GLY A 137 -13.22 -0.70 -10.33
C GLY A 137 -12.82 -0.37 -11.78
N VAL A 138 -11.79 0.45 -11.99
CA VAL A 138 -11.35 0.87 -13.33
C VAL A 138 -10.78 -0.26 -14.19
N TYR A 139 -10.24 -1.31 -13.55
CA TYR A 139 -9.82 -2.57 -14.19
C TYR A 139 -10.31 -3.82 -13.45
N ALA A 140 -11.47 -3.71 -12.76
CA ALA A 140 -12.08 -4.82 -12.04
C ALA A 140 -12.45 -6.00 -12.95
N THR A 141 -12.48 -7.19 -12.35
CA THR A 141 -13.07 -8.38 -12.98
C THR A 141 -14.59 -8.20 -13.13
N CYS A 142 -15.17 -8.80 -14.18
CA CYS A 142 -16.61 -8.88 -14.25
C CYS A 142 -17.18 -9.78 -13.14
N ARG A 143 -18.10 -9.24 -12.33
CA ARG A 143 -18.77 -10.00 -11.24
C ARG A 143 -19.92 -10.88 -11.75
N TYR A 144 -20.62 -10.41 -12.78
CA TYR A 144 -21.76 -11.11 -13.38
C TYR A 144 -21.67 -11.04 -14.91
N PRO A 145 -21.00 -12.02 -15.56
CA PRO A 145 -20.86 -12.05 -17.01
C PRO A 145 -22.19 -12.52 -17.64
N ILE A 146 -23.17 -11.63 -17.68
CA ILE A 146 -24.47 -11.87 -18.33
C ILE A 146 -24.48 -11.07 -19.63
N GLY A 147 -24.47 -11.77 -20.76
CA GLY A 147 -24.33 -11.16 -22.09
C GLY A 147 -22.88 -11.18 -22.56
N ASP A 148 -22.45 -10.09 -23.19
CA ASP A 148 -21.08 -9.92 -23.69
C ASP A 148 -20.09 -9.61 -22.55
N ASP A 149 -18.79 -9.85 -22.79
CA ASP A 149 -17.69 -9.65 -21.82
C ASP A 149 -17.37 -8.16 -21.54
N ASP A 150 -18.21 -7.22 -21.95
CA ASP A 150 -18.03 -5.77 -21.82
C ASP A 150 -17.83 -5.30 -20.36
N CYS A 151 -18.28 -6.10 -19.40
CA CYS A 151 -18.11 -5.84 -17.98
C CYS A 151 -16.70 -6.16 -17.46
N ASP A 152 -15.90 -6.96 -18.18
CA ASP A 152 -14.54 -7.32 -17.76
C ASP A 152 -13.53 -6.23 -18.16
N LYS A 153 -13.04 -5.51 -17.15
CA LYS A 153 -12.11 -4.39 -17.35
C LYS A 153 -10.66 -4.79 -17.09
N ARG A 154 -10.36 -6.05 -16.75
CA ARG A 154 -8.99 -6.53 -16.48
C ARG A 154 -8.00 -6.19 -17.60
N PRO A 155 -8.35 -6.22 -18.90
CA PRO A 155 -7.44 -5.80 -19.97
C PRO A 155 -6.94 -4.34 -19.87
N ARG A 156 -7.67 -3.48 -19.13
CA ARG A 156 -7.30 -2.06 -18.93
C ARG A 156 -6.16 -1.89 -17.91
N ARG A 157 -5.85 -2.91 -17.12
CA ARG A 157 -4.84 -2.86 -16.04
C ARG A 157 -3.51 -2.31 -16.53
N THR A 158 -3.00 -2.80 -17.67
CA THR A 158 -1.70 -2.37 -18.22
C THR A 158 -1.66 -0.86 -18.42
N TYR A 159 -2.71 -0.28 -19.03
CA TYR A 159 -2.80 1.16 -19.25
C TYR A 159 -2.76 1.94 -17.93
N TYR A 160 -3.56 1.56 -16.93
CA TYR A 160 -3.60 2.30 -15.66
C TYR A 160 -2.29 2.21 -14.89
N LEU A 161 -1.57 1.10 -15.00
CA LEU A 161 -0.24 0.98 -14.40
C LEU A 161 0.80 1.83 -15.15
N ASP A 162 0.76 1.83 -16.49
CA ASP A 162 1.61 2.73 -17.28
C ASP A 162 1.35 4.20 -16.90
N GLU A 163 0.08 4.58 -16.85
CA GLU A 163 -0.37 5.93 -16.50
C GLU A 163 0.02 6.33 -15.07
N LEU A 164 -0.05 5.42 -14.11
CA LEU A 164 0.32 5.68 -12.71
C LEU A 164 1.79 6.10 -12.59
N PHE A 165 2.69 5.41 -13.30
CA PHE A 165 4.14 5.65 -13.26
C PHE A 165 4.63 6.63 -14.34
N ASP A 166 3.79 6.97 -15.33
CA ASP A 166 4.02 7.98 -16.35
C ASP A 166 2.70 8.67 -16.76
N PRO A 167 2.39 9.86 -16.21
CA PRO A 167 1.18 10.60 -16.55
C PRO A 167 1.08 11.00 -18.03
N ALA A 168 2.16 10.90 -18.81
CA ALA A 168 2.17 11.15 -20.25
C ALA A 168 1.77 9.91 -21.09
N THR A 169 1.37 8.82 -20.44
CA THR A 169 0.92 7.58 -21.11
C THR A 169 -0.15 7.91 -22.17
N PRO A 170 0.05 7.51 -23.44
CA PRO A 170 -0.90 7.80 -24.51
C PRO A 170 -2.27 7.14 -24.27
N LYS A 171 -3.31 7.76 -24.84
CA LYS A 171 -4.67 7.21 -24.88
C LYS A 171 -4.65 5.77 -25.44
N PRO A 172 -5.28 4.79 -24.76
CA PRO A 172 -5.34 3.41 -25.23
C PRO A 172 -6.48 3.21 -26.25
N SER A 173 -6.42 2.16 -27.08
CA SER A 173 -7.40 1.92 -28.15
C SER A 173 -8.81 1.61 -27.67
N TRP A 174 -8.99 1.14 -26.43
CA TRP A 174 -10.31 0.88 -25.86
C TRP A 174 -11.01 2.15 -25.36
N ALA A 175 -10.32 3.30 -25.34
CA ALA A 175 -10.80 4.56 -24.79
C ALA A 175 -11.52 5.48 -25.81
N ASP A 176 -11.74 4.99 -27.03
CA ASP A 176 -12.51 5.67 -28.07
C ASP A 176 -14.03 5.55 -27.87
#